data_AF-A0A3B9KSI1-F1
#
_entry.id   AF-A0A3B9KSI1-F1
#
_cell.length_a   1.000
_cell.length_b   1.000
_cell.length_c   1.000
_cell.angle_alpha   90.00
_cell.angle_beta   90.00
_cell.angle_gamma   90.00
#
_symmetry.space_group_name_H-M   'P 1'
#
loop_
_entity.id
_entity.type
_entity.pdbx_description
1 polymer ?
#
loop_
_entity_poly.entity_id
_entity_poly.type
_entity_poly.pdbx_seq_one_letter_code
_entity_poly.pdbx_strand_id
1 'polypeptide(L)'
;MLAKEWLKKAYEVMNAIENTQMEAIQEAAEAMADTIEVGRWVHTFGCGHATLPIEEMYPRIGGFVGFHPIIELPLSFFTHIVGDMGVHQFVFLER
;
A
#
# COMPACT_ATOMS: atom_id res chain seq x y z
N MET A 1 -5.81 4.25 31.39
CA MET A 1 -4.72 4.93 30.65
C MET A 1 -5.08 4.91 29.19
N LEU A 2 -5.12 6.06 28.52
CA LEU A 2 -5.49 6.16 27.10
C LEU A 2 -4.61 5.28 26.19
N ALA A 3 -3.32 5.13 26.51
CA ALA A 3 -2.42 4.23 25.77
C ALA A 3 -2.89 2.76 25.76
N LYS A 4 -3.44 2.26 26.88
CA LYS A 4 -3.95 0.88 26.95
C LYS A 4 -5.25 0.71 26.16
N GLU A 5 -6.09 1.75 26.14
CA GLU A 5 -7.32 1.77 25.36
C GLU A 5 -7.03 1.80 23.85
N TRP A 6 -6.11 2.67 23.42
CA TRP A 6 -5.64 2.72 22.03
C TRP A 6 -5.08 1.36 21.58
N LEU A 7 -4.23 0.73 22.40
CA LEU A 7 -3.65 -0.58 22.09
C LEU A 7 -4.74 -1.66 21.98
N LYS A 8 -5.73 -1.63 22.88
CA LYS A 8 -6.89 -2.54 22.80
C LYS A 8 -7.63 -2.36 21.47
N LYS A 9 -7.86 -1.12 21.03
CA LYS A 9 -8.51 -0.83 19.74
C LYS A 9 -7.70 -1.31 18.54
N ALA A 10 -6.37 -1.15 18.56
CA ALA A 10 -5.51 -1.70 17.51
C ALA A 10 -5.62 -3.23 17.42
N TYR A 11 -5.62 -3.94 18.56
CA TYR A 11 -5.82 -5.39 18.59
C TYR A 11 -7.20 -5.80 18.05
N GLU A 12 -8.26 -5.06 18.39
CA GLU A 12 -9.61 -5.31 17.85
C GLU A 12 -9.63 -5.25 16.32
N VAL A 13 -8.94 -4.28 15.71
CA VAL A 13 -8.81 -4.17 14.23
C VAL A 13 -8.05 -5.36 13.66
N MET A 14 -6.91 -5.74 14.24
CA MET A 14 -6.13 -6.88 13.75
C MET A 14 -6.92 -8.19 13.85
N ASN A 15 -7.64 -8.42 14.96
CA ASN A 15 -8.52 -9.57 15.12
C ASN A 15 -9.64 -9.57 14.07
N ALA A 16 -10.23 -8.42 13.76
CA ALA A 16 -11.26 -8.34 12.73
C ALA A 16 -10.71 -8.70 11.34
N ILE A 17 -9.50 -8.23 11.00
CA ILE A 17 -8.82 -8.59 9.75
C ILE A 17 -8.59 -10.11 9.68
N GLU A 18 -8.00 -10.70 10.71
CA GLU A 18 -7.73 -12.14 10.77
C GLU A 18 -9.01 -12.98 10.64
N ASN A 19 -10.10 -12.58 11.30
CA ASN A 19 -11.33 -13.37 11.30
C ASN A 19 -12.19 -13.19 10.05
N THR A 20 -11.93 -12.17 9.21
CA THR A 20 -12.84 -11.82 8.10
C THR A 20 -12.19 -11.66 6.74
N GLN A 21 -10.88 -11.43 6.65
CA GLN A 21 -10.22 -11.06 5.39
C GLN A 21 -9.30 -12.14 4.81
N MET A 22 -9.10 -13.27 5.50
CA MET A 22 -8.12 -14.29 5.06
C MET A 22 -8.42 -14.89 3.68
N GLU A 23 -9.70 -15.08 3.36
CA GLU A 23 -10.10 -15.58 2.03
C GLU A 23 -9.76 -14.59 0.92
N ALA A 24 -10.11 -13.31 1.11
CA ALA A 24 -9.79 -12.25 0.13
C ALA A 24 -8.27 -12.02 -0.02
N ILE A 25 -7.51 -12.14 1.08
CA ILE A 25 -6.04 -12.06 1.05
C ILE A 25 -5.47 -13.22 0.24
N GLN A 26 -5.98 -14.44 0.44
CA GLN A 26 -5.54 -15.62 -0.30
C GLN A 26 -5.86 -15.49 -1.80
N GLU A 27 -7.08 -15.08 -2.15
CA GLU A 27 -7.48 -14.87 -3.56
C GLU A 27 -6.59 -13.84 -4.27
N ALA A 28 -6.30 -12.72 -3.59
CA ALA A 28 -5.39 -11.71 -4.13
C ALA A 28 -3.96 -12.28 -4.30
N ALA A 29 -3.47 -13.05 -3.32
CA ALA A 29 -2.15 -13.65 -3.37
C ALA A 29 -2.01 -14.65 -4.53
N GLU A 30 -3.03 -15.48 -4.77
CA GLU A 30 -3.06 -16.43 -5.88
C GLU A 30 -3.05 -15.72 -7.24
N ALA A 31 -3.90 -14.70 -7.42
CA ALA A 31 -3.93 -13.91 -8.66
C ALA A 31 -2.57 -13.24 -8.96
N MET A 32 -1.89 -12.76 -7.91
CA MET A 32 -0.56 -12.17 -8.02
C MET A 32 0.49 -13.24 -8.37
N ALA A 33 0.45 -14.40 -7.72
CA ALA A 33 1.37 -15.51 -7.97
C ALA A 33 1.24 -16.05 -9.39
N ASP A 34 0.01 -16.34 -9.85
CA ASP A 34 -0.29 -16.83 -11.20
C ASP A 34 0.20 -15.86 -12.28
N THR A 35 0.05 -14.55 -12.01
CA THR A 35 0.54 -13.49 -12.91
C THR A 35 2.07 -13.53 -13.03
N ILE A 36 2.77 -13.67 -11.90
CA ILE A 36 4.23 -13.69 -11.89
C ILE A 36 4.77 -14.99 -12.48
N GLU A 37 4.11 -16.13 -12.24
CA GLU A 37 4.50 -17.44 -12.78
C GLU A 37 4.61 -17.43 -14.31
N VAL A 38 3.69 -16.75 -14.99
CA VAL A 38 3.69 -16.63 -16.46
C VAL A 38 4.58 -15.50 -16.99
N GLY A 39 5.50 -14.98 -16.15
CA GLY A 39 6.49 -13.98 -16.53
C GLY A 39 5.93 -12.56 -16.70
N ARG A 40 4.80 -12.23 -16.06
CA ARG A 40 4.21 -10.89 -16.05
C ARG A 40 4.47 -10.17 -14.72
N TRP A 41 4.17 -8.87 -14.71
CA TRP A 41 4.28 -8.05 -13.51
C TRP A 41 2.95 -7.89 -12.80
N VAL A 42 3.03 -7.79 -11.48
CA VAL A 42 1.96 -7.24 -10.63
C VAL A 42 2.27 -5.77 -10.42
N HIS A 43 1.45 -4.90 -11.01
CA HIS A 43 1.56 -3.47 -10.82
C HIS A 43 0.91 -3.06 -9.50
N THR A 44 1.65 -2.36 -8.66
CA THR A 44 1.17 -1.87 -7.36
C THR A 44 1.19 -0.34 -7.38
N PHE A 45 0.12 0.30 -6.93
CA PHE A 45 -0.04 1.76 -6.96
C PHE A 45 -0.65 2.24 -5.64
N GLY A 46 -0.19 3.40 -5.17
CA GLY A 46 -0.68 4.04 -3.96
C GLY A 46 -0.42 5.55 -3.99
N CYS A 47 -1.23 6.29 -3.25
CA CYS A 47 -1.18 7.75 -3.14
C CYS A 47 -1.08 8.14 -1.66
N GLY A 48 -0.28 9.14 -1.33
CA GLY A 48 -0.04 9.57 0.05
C GLY A 48 0.49 8.43 0.93
N HIS A 49 -0.11 8.19 2.10
CA HIS A 49 0.29 7.10 3.00
C HIS A 49 0.07 5.71 2.41
N ALA A 50 -0.76 5.58 1.38
CA ALA A 50 -0.93 4.30 0.71
C ALA A 50 0.29 3.91 -0.14
N THR A 51 1.30 4.77 -0.31
CA THR A 51 2.59 4.34 -0.88
C THR A 51 3.37 3.43 0.06
N LEU A 52 3.19 3.54 1.37
CA LEU A 52 3.91 2.72 2.37
C LEU A 52 3.77 1.20 2.13
N PRO A 53 2.56 0.63 1.98
CA PRO A 53 2.45 -0.79 1.65
C PRO A 53 3.03 -1.14 0.28
N ILE A 54 3.04 -0.20 -0.68
CA ILE A 54 3.62 -0.41 -2.02
C ILE A 54 5.15 -0.49 -1.94
N GLU A 55 5.76 0.36 -1.11
CA GLU A 55 7.19 0.35 -0.80
C GLU A 55 7.59 -0.95 -0.08
N GLU A 56 6.74 -1.47 0.80
CA GLU A 56 6.98 -2.76 1.48
C GLU A 56 6.94 -3.96 0.52
N MET A 57 6.11 -3.88 -0.54
CA MET A 57 6.00 -4.92 -1.56
C MET A 57 7.14 -4.91 -2.59
N TYR A 58 7.87 -3.79 -2.73
CA TYR A 58 8.99 -3.71 -3.66
C TYR A 58 10.11 -4.70 -3.27
N PRO A 59 10.79 -5.36 -4.22
CA PRO A 59 11.84 -6.31 -3.90
C PRO A 59 12.98 -5.66 -3.09
N ARG A 60 12.99 -5.91 -1.79
CA ARG A 60 14.09 -5.61 -0.86
C ARG A 60 14.83 -6.89 -0.50
N ILE A 61 15.84 -6.80 0.37
CA ILE A 61 16.49 -8.01 0.91
C ILE A 61 15.42 -8.88 1.59
N GLY A 62 15.23 -10.10 1.08
CA GLY A 62 14.18 -11.04 1.51
C GLY A 62 12.84 -10.91 0.77
N GLY A 63 12.72 -10.04 -0.23
CA GLY A 63 11.52 -9.86 -1.06
C GLY A 63 11.48 -10.77 -2.29
N PHE A 64 10.33 -10.77 -2.98
CA PHE A 64 10.06 -11.59 -4.17
C PHE A 64 10.03 -10.72 -5.43
N VAL A 65 10.69 -11.16 -6.51
CA VAL A 65 10.70 -10.44 -7.80
C VAL A 65 9.36 -10.66 -8.52
N GLY A 66 8.80 -9.61 -9.11
CA GLY A 66 7.53 -9.69 -9.86
C GLY A 66 6.58 -8.53 -9.58
N PHE A 67 6.78 -7.81 -8.47
CA PHE A 67 6.09 -6.58 -8.15
C PHE A 67 6.74 -5.37 -8.82
N HIS A 68 5.92 -4.55 -9.48
CA HIS A 68 6.31 -3.31 -10.14
C HIS A 68 5.59 -2.13 -9.48
N PRO A 69 6.23 -1.42 -8.53
CA PRO A 69 5.61 -0.30 -7.85
C PRO A 69 5.54 0.93 -8.76
N ILE A 70 4.40 1.60 -8.70
CA ILE A 70 4.13 2.89 -9.34
C ILE A 70 3.98 3.88 -8.19
N ILE A 71 5.09 4.55 -7.86
CA ILE A 71 5.16 5.55 -6.80
C ILE A 71 5.64 6.85 -7.44
N GLU A 72 4.69 7.75 -7.66
CA GLU A 72 4.96 9.03 -8.28
C GLU A 72 5.25 10.07 -7.20
N LEU A 73 6.35 10.81 -7.34
CA LEU A 73 6.74 11.86 -6.39
C LEU A 73 5.66 12.92 -6.10
N PRO A 74 4.90 13.43 -7.08
CA PRO A 74 3.84 14.40 -6.78
C PRO A 74 2.65 13.76 -6.05
N LEU A 75 2.60 12.42 -5.96
CA LEU A 75 1.60 11.66 -5.23
C LEU A 75 2.04 11.23 -3.82
N SER A 76 3.29 11.44 -3.46
CA SER A 76 3.85 11.08 -2.14
C SER A 76 4.48 12.26 -1.40
N PHE A 77 4.86 13.32 -2.11
CA PHE A 77 5.56 14.47 -1.55
C PHE A 77 4.61 15.61 -1.22
N PHE A 78 4.35 15.82 0.08
CA PHE A 78 3.36 16.80 0.55
C PHE A 78 3.95 18.14 1.02
N THR A 79 5.28 18.28 1.04
CA THR A 79 5.94 19.52 1.52
C THR A 79 6.13 20.57 0.42
N HIS A 80 5.95 20.21 -0.86
CA HIS A 80 5.92 21.18 -1.95
C HIS A 80 4.51 21.76 -2.09
N ILE A 81 4.31 23.00 -1.65
CA ILE A 81 2.96 23.59 -1.58
C ILE A 81 2.54 24.27 -2.90
N VAL A 82 3.47 24.96 -3.56
CA VAL A 82 3.22 25.70 -4.81
C VAL A 82 4.23 25.28 -5.87
N GLY A 83 3.90 25.44 -7.15
CA GLY A 83 4.77 25.06 -8.26
C GLY A 83 4.43 23.72 -8.90
N ASP A 84 5.32 23.24 -9.77
CA ASP A 84 5.25 21.90 -10.34
C ASP A 84 5.37 20.85 -9.25
N MET A 85 4.64 19.74 -9.35
CA MET A 85 4.64 18.68 -8.34
C MET A 85 4.14 19.15 -6.95
N GLY A 86 3.48 20.30 -6.89
CA GLY A 86 2.94 20.86 -5.65
C GLY A 86 1.65 20.17 -5.19
N VAL A 87 1.28 20.37 -3.92
CA VAL A 87 0.11 19.76 -3.27
C VAL A 87 -1.21 20.01 -4.02
N HIS A 88 -1.31 21.10 -4.78
CA HIS A 88 -2.49 21.37 -5.60
C HIS A 88 -2.72 20.32 -6.70
N GLN A 89 -1.64 19.76 -7.27
CA GLN A 89 -1.74 18.70 -8.28
C GLN A 89 -2.11 17.36 -7.63
N PHE A 90 -1.56 17.08 -6.45
CA PHE A 90 -1.94 15.95 -5.61
C PHE A 90 -3.45 15.96 -5.29
N VAL A 91 -3.93 17.06 -4.69
CA VAL A 91 -5.34 17.20 -4.27
C VAL A 91 -6.31 17.23 -5.46
N PHE A 92 -5.86 17.57 -6.67
CA PHE A 92 -6.70 17.49 -7.86
C PHE A 92 -7.20 16.07 -8.14
N LEU A 93 -6.38 15.04 -7.86
CA LEU A 93 -6.73 13.64 -8.08
C LEU A 93 -7.54 13.01 -6.93
N GLU A 94 -7.58 13.65 -5.76
CA GLU A 94 -8.38 13.20 -4.60
C GLU A 94 -9.82 13.76 -4.60
N ARG A 95 -10.21 14.55 -5.60
CA ARG A 95 -11.57 15.11 -5.76
C ARG A 95 -12.45 14.22 -6.62
#